data_AF-A0A926DFY1-F1
#
_entry.id   AF-A0A926DFY1-F1
#
_cell.length_a   1.000
_cell.length_b   1.000
_cell.length_c   1.000
_cell.angle_alpha   90.00
_cell.angle_beta   90.00
_cell.angle_gamma   90.00
#
_symmetry.space_group_name_H-M   'P 1'
#
loop_
_entity.id
_entity.type
_entity.pdbx_description
1 polymer ?
#
loop_
_entity_poly.entity_id
_entity_poly.type
_entity_poly.pdbx_seq_one_letter_code
_entity_poly.pdbx_strand_id
1 'polypeptide(L)'
;MIREIERLMDIVSKYRQAAAEYHDTRRQLEKQAVDGAIGSLQLKDSIKKLDTGMETRAKRDKEEYKAEYAKAIEAARKAISSPKFAADTGFRNVVETIKNSGGAFDTDPDVLRGMMSPYLEDYAARKILAATLDKFTALKSRYFNIHAANPLYALQSLAGREVLEFNNWASEGGRAFRGLLGQLQAVLDIAKGESSTMPSTSIVF
;
A
#
# COMPACT_ATOMS: atom_id res chain seq x y z
N MET A 1 -0.62 7.50 9.30
CA MET A 1 0.08 6.98 8.11
C MET A 1 -0.51 5.65 7.66
N ILE A 2 -0.39 4.55 8.43
CA ILE A 2 -0.94 3.22 8.07
C ILE A 2 -2.41 3.29 7.62
N ARG A 3 -3.29 3.87 8.45
CA ARG A 3 -4.72 4.05 8.13
C ARG A 3 -4.96 4.82 6.82
N GLU A 4 -4.11 5.78 6.50
CA GLU A 4 -4.25 6.58 5.28
C GLU A 4 -3.82 5.78 4.03
N ILE A 5 -2.79 4.93 4.17
CA ILE A 5 -2.38 3.99 3.10
C ILE A 5 -3.47 2.94 2.87
N GLU A 6 -4.10 2.43 3.92
CA GLU A 6 -5.21 1.47 3.83
C GLU A 6 -6.43 2.07 3.11
N ARG A 7 -6.75 3.36 3.33
CA ARG A 7 -7.79 4.07 2.57
C ARG A 7 -7.47 4.16 1.07
N LEU A 8 -6.23 4.44 0.70
CA LEU A 8 -5.81 4.45 -0.70
C LEU A 8 -6.02 3.09 -1.36
N MET A 9 -5.68 2.01 -0.65
CA MET A 9 -5.88 0.64 -1.14
C MET A 9 -7.36 0.32 -1.32
N ASP A 10 -8.22 0.74 -0.39
CA ASP A 10 -9.67 0.54 -0.48
C ASP A 10 -10.28 1.22 -1.71
N ILE A 11 -9.88 2.47 -1.99
CA ILE A 11 -10.32 3.20 -3.20
C ILE A 11 -9.93 2.44 -4.47
N VAL A 12 -8.65 2.02 -4.58
CA VAL A 12 -8.15 1.29 -5.74
C VAL A 12 -8.84 -0.08 -5.87
N SER A 13 -9.08 -0.77 -4.76
CA SER A 13 -9.76 -2.07 -4.73
C SER A 13 -11.22 -1.95 -5.21
N LYS A 14 -11.97 -0.98 -4.69
CA LYS A 14 -13.35 -0.70 -5.10
C LYS A 14 -13.46 -0.31 -6.57
N TYR A 15 -12.49 0.46 -7.08
CA TYR A 15 -12.43 0.81 -8.49
C TYR A 15 -12.17 -0.40 -9.38
N ARG A 16 -11.22 -1.28 -9.01
CA ARG A 16 -10.93 -2.51 -9.76
C ARG A 16 -12.13 -3.44 -9.82
N GLN A 17 -12.86 -3.57 -8.71
CA GLN A 17 -14.12 -4.33 -8.68
C GLN A 17 -15.13 -3.74 -9.68
N ALA A 18 -15.28 -2.42 -9.70
CA ALA A 18 -16.17 -1.73 -10.65
C ALA A 18 -15.79 -1.99 -12.12
N ALA A 19 -14.49 -1.96 -12.43
CA ALA A 19 -13.99 -2.23 -13.77
C ALA A 19 -14.27 -3.68 -14.19
N ALA A 20 -14.11 -4.64 -13.28
CA ALA A 20 -14.47 -6.03 -13.52
C ALA A 20 -15.98 -6.19 -13.81
N GLU A 21 -16.83 -5.60 -12.96
CA GLU A 21 -18.29 -5.59 -13.16
C GLU A 21 -18.70 -4.93 -14.48
N TYR A 22 -18.01 -3.86 -14.89
CA TYR A 22 -18.18 -3.22 -16.20
C TYR A 22 -17.91 -4.21 -17.35
N HIS A 23 -16.77 -4.90 -17.33
CA HIS A 23 -16.41 -5.84 -18.41
C HIS A 23 -17.37 -7.04 -18.46
N ASP A 24 -17.77 -7.57 -17.31
CA ASP A 24 -18.72 -8.68 -17.23
C ASP A 24 -20.10 -8.26 -17.77
N THR A 25 -20.59 -7.08 -17.38
CA THR A 25 -21.86 -6.53 -17.88
C THR A 25 -21.81 -6.30 -19.39
N ARG A 26 -20.70 -5.74 -19.90
CA ARG A 26 -20.51 -5.52 -21.33
C ARG A 26 -20.56 -6.83 -22.12
N ARG A 27 -19.84 -7.87 -21.67
CA ARG A 27 -19.86 -9.20 -22.30
C ARG A 27 -21.26 -9.83 -22.28
N GLN A 28 -22.02 -9.65 -21.20
CA GLN A 28 -23.39 -10.14 -21.11
C GLN A 28 -24.30 -9.45 -22.12
N LEU A 29 -24.20 -8.13 -22.27
CA LEU A 29 -24.96 -7.38 -23.27
C LEU A 29 -24.61 -7.80 -24.70
N GLU A 30 -23.31 -7.96 -24.99
CA GLU A 30 -22.84 -8.45 -26.29
C GLU A 30 -23.37 -9.86 -26.59
N LYS A 31 -23.35 -10.75 -25.59
CA LYS A 31 -23.94 -12.09 -25.73
C LYS A 31 -25.46 -12.05 -25.97
N GLN A 32 -26.20 -11.24 -25.23
CA GLN A 32 -27.65 -11.07 -25.43
C GLN A 32 -27.97 -10.57 -26.84
N ALA A 33 -27.12 -9.74 -27.43
CA ALA A 33 -27.29 -9.26 -28.80
C ALA A 33 -27.03 -10.38 -29.83
N VAL A 34 -26.00 -11.22 -29.60
CA VAL A 34 -25.71 -12.40 -30.44
C VAL A 34 -26.86 -13.42 -30.37
N ASP A 35 -27.40 -13.64 -29.17
CA ASP A 35 -28.51 -14.57 -28.93
C ASP A 35 -29.87 -14.01 -29.43
N GLY A 36 -29.90 -12.79 -29.98
CA GLY A 36 -31.10 -12.14 -30.52
C GLY A 36 -32.07 -11.60 -29.46
N ALA A 37 -31.69 -11.61 -28.18
CA ALA A 37 -32.51 -11.11 -27.08
C ALA A 37 -32.62 -9.58 -27.04
N ILE A 38 -31.62 -8.86 -27.58
CA ILE A 38 -31.66 -7.40 -27.75
C ILE A 38 -31.21 -7.00 -29.17
N GLY A 39 -31.78 -5.92 -29.69
CA GLY A 39 -31.42 -5.38 -31.01
C GLY A 39 -30.11 -4.56 -30.99
N SER A 40 -29.50 -4.37 -32.16
CA SER A 40 -28.22 -3.63 -32.31
C SER A 40 -28.27 -2.19 -31.78
N LEU A 41 -29.39 -1.48 -31.97
CA LEU A 41 -29.57 -0.13 -31.43
C LEU A 41 -29.60 -0.13 -29.90
N GLN A 42 -30.34 -1.06 -29.30
CA GLN A 42 -30.43 -1.21 -27.85
C GLN A 42 -29.07 -1.59 -27.23
N LEU A 43 -28.29 -2.45 -27.90
CA LEU A 43 -26.92 -2.77 -27.49
C LEU A 43 -26.05 -1.51 -27.46
N LYS A 44 -26.05 -0.72 -28.55
CA LYS A 44 -25.25 0.52 -28.64
C LYS A 44 -25.59 1.50 -27.52
N ASP A 45 -26.87 1.73 -27.27
CA ASP A 45 -27.32 2.64 -26.21
C ASP A 45 -26.95 2.12 -24.81
N SER A 46 -27.02 0.80 -24.59
CA SER A 46 -26.68 0.18 -23.31
C SER A 46 -25.17 0.27 -23.04
N ILE A 47 -24.33 -0.02 -24.04
CA ILE A 47 -22.87 0.14 -23.93
C ILE A 47 -22.51 1.60 -23.70
N LYS A 48 -23.11 2.55 -24.43
CA LYS A 48 -22.83 3.98 -24.24
C LYS A 48 -23.16 4.47 -22.83
N LYS A 49 -24.27 4.02 -22.25
CA LYS A 49 -24.63 4.33 -20.85
C LYS A 49 -23.63 3.73 -19.88
N LEU A 50 -23.23 2.48 -20.12
CA LEU A 50 -22.25 1.77 -19.31
C LEU A 50 -20.88 2.48 -19.33
N ASP A 51 -20.40 2.87 -20.52
CA ASP A 51 -19.16 3.64 -20.71
C ASP A 51 -19.21 4.98 -19.98
N THR A 52 -20.30 5.74 -20.15
CA THR A 52 -20.49 7.03 -19.48
C THR A 52 -20.45 6.88 -17.95
N GLY A 53 -21.15 5.86 -17.43
CA GLY A 53 -21.17 5.58 -15.99
C GLY A 53 -19.79 5.23 -15.44
N MET A 54 -19.03 4.39 -16.16
CA MET A 54 -17.69 4.00 -15.76
C MET A 54 -16.71 5.18 -15.84
N GLU A 55 -16.82 6.03 -16.86
CA GLU A 55 -16.01 7.24 -16.98
C GLU A 55 -16.25 8.21 -15.81
N THR A 56 -17.51 8.47 -15.46
CA THR A 56 -17.86 9.31 -14.30
C THR A 56 -17.31 8.73 -13.00
N ARG A 57 -17.44 7.42 -12.80
CA ARG A 57 -16.91 6.74 -11.61
C ARG A 57 -15.39 6.83 -11.55
N ALA A 58 -14.71 6.56 -12.67
CA ALA A 58 -13.26 6.66 -12.76
C ALA A 58 -12.73 8.06 -12.39
N LYS A 59 -13.39 9.12 -12.84
CA LYS A 59 -13.04 10.51 -12.48
C LYS A 59 -13.20 10.75 -10.99
N ARG A 60 -14.34 10.35 -10.40
CA ARG A 60 -14.61 10.51 -8.96
C ARG A 60 -13.61 9.75 -8.11
N ASP A 61 -13.40 8.46 -8.37
CA ASP A 61 -12.53 7.61 -7.55
C ASP A 61 -11.05 8.07 -7.68
N LYS A 62 -10.65 8.63 -8.83
CA LYS A 62 -9.34 9.28 -9.03
C LYS A 62 -9.16 10.55 -8.21
N GLU A 63 -10.18 11.41 -8.14
CA GLU A 63 -10.16 12.63 -7.33
C GLU A 63 -10.09 12.30 -5.84
N GLU A 64 -10.89 11.32 -5.40
CA GLU A 64 -10.86 10.79 -4.04
C GLU A 64 -9.47 10.23 -3.70
N TYR A 65 -8.89 9.42 -4.60
CA TYR A 65 -7.54 8.90 -4.45
C TYR A 65 -6.51 10.02 -4.27
N LYS A 66 -6.56 11.08 -5.09
CA LYS A 66 -5.62 12.22 -4.99
C LYS A 66 -5.74 12.93 -3.65
N ALA A 67 -6.96 13.15 -3.17
CA ALA A 67 -7.21 13.79 -1.88
C ALA A 67 -6.65 12.95 -0.72
N GLU A 68 -6.93 11.64 -0.70
CA GLU A 68 -6.37 10.73 0.32
C GLU A 68 -4.86 10.58 0.19
N TYR A 69 -4.30 10.66 -1.02
CA TYR A 69 -2.86 10.51 -1.24
C TYR A 69 -2.08 11.67 -0.62
N ALA A 70 -2.60 12.89 -0.76
CA ALA A 70 -2.04 14.05 -0.07
C ALA A 70 -2.06 13.87 1.47
N LYS A 71 -3.16 13.33 2.03
CA LYS A 71 -3.26 13.03 3.47
C LYS A 71 -2.24 11.97 3.89
N ALA A 72 -2.05 10.92 3.08
CA ALA A 72 -1.06 9.87 3.35
C ALA A 72 0.37 10.42 3.36
N ILE A 73 0.72 11.29 2.40
CA ILE A 73 2.03 11.99 2.35
C ILE A 73 2.24 12.84 3.60
N GLU A 74 1.27 13.67 3.98
CA GLU A 74 1.39 14.52 5.17
C GLU A 74 1.49 13.71 6.46
N ALA A 75 0.70 12.63 6.57
CA ALA A 75 0.77 11.72 7.70
C ALA A 75 2.14 11.01 7.78
N ALA A 76 2.74 10.65 6.64
CA ALA A 76 4.08 10.07 6.58
C ALA A 76 5.16 11.10 6.97
N ARG A 77 5.07 12.34 6.48
CA ARG A 77 5.99 13.43 6.86
C ARG A 77 5.97 13.67 8.38
N LYS A 78 4.77 13.78 8.97
CA LYS A 78 4.61 13.98 10.42
C LYS A 78 5.17 12.82 11.23
N ALA A 79 4.95 11.58 10.78
CA ALA A 79 5.47 10.39 11.44
C ALA A 79 7.02 10.31 11.41
N ILE A 80 7.67 10.95 10.44
CA ILE A 80 9.13 11.03 10.33
C ILE A 80 9.69 12.19 11.16
N SER A 81 9.01 13.34 11.19
CA SER A 81 9.53 14.56 11.82
C SER A 81 9.31 14.60 13.34
N SER A 82 8.29 13.94 13.86
CA SER A 82 7.98 13.92 15.29
C SER A 82 8.03 12.49 15.84
N PRO A 83 9.19 12.05 16.36
CA PRO A 83 9.26 10.77 17.03
C PRO A 83 8.53 10.83 18.37
N LYS A 84 7.43 10.09 18.49
CA LYS A 84 6.62 9.96 19.71
C LYS A 84 7.41 9.29 20.82
N PHE A 85 8.24 8.29 20.49
CA PHE A 85 8.96 7.48 21.49
C PHE A 85 10.47 7.77 21.60
N ALA A 86 11.05 8.69 20.81
CA ALA A 86 12.49 8.95 20.92
C ALA A 86 12.91 9.57 22.27
N ALA A 87 11.98 10.27 22.94
CA ALA A 87 12.18 10.79 24.29
C ALA A 87 11.67 9.85 25.41
N ASP A 88 11.01 8.75 25.04
CA ASP A 88 10.41 7.82 26.01
C ASP A 88 11.48 7.01 26.74
N THR A 89 11.43 7.05 28.08
CA THR A 89 12.36 6.31 28.94
C THR A 89 12.19 4.81 28.79
N GLY A 90 10.96 4.32 28.62
CA GLY A 90 10.68 2.90 28.37
C GLY A 90 11.35 2.42 27.08
N PHE A 91 11.23 3.19 26.00
CA PHE A 91 11.84 2.90 24.71
C PHE A 91 13.37 2.87 24.80
N ARG A 92 13.98 3.85 25.48
CA ARG A 92 15.43 3.86 25.72
C ARG A 92 15.88 2.61 26.48
N ASN A 93 15.16 2.24 27.53
CA ASN A 93 15.44 1.04 28.32
C ASN A 93 15.33 -0.23 27.47
N VAL A 94 14.32 -0.34 26.60
CA VAL A 94 14.18 -1.46 25.67
C VAL A 94 15.38 -1.55 24.73
N VAL A 95 15.77 -0.43 24.11
CA VAL A 95 16.93 -0.37 23.21
C VAL A 95 18.22 -0.76 23.94
N GLU A 96 18.43 -0.26 25.16
CA GLU A 96 19.60 -0.59 25.98
C GLU A 96 19.60 -2.05 26.42
N THR A 97 18.45 -2.59 26.81
CA THR A 97 18.29 -4.00 27.19
C THR A 97 18.67 -4.92 26.03
N ILE A 98 18.21 -4.60 24.81
CA ILE A 98 18.57 -5.35 23.61
C ILE A 98 20.09 -5.26 23.37
N LYS A 99 20.67 -4.05 23.41
CA LYS A 99 22.12 -3.84 23.21
C LYS A 99 22.98 -4.59 24.23
N ASN A 100 22.57 -4.59 25.50
CA ASN A 100 23.33 -5.17 26.60
C ASN A 100 23.10 -6.68 26.74
N SER A 101 22.11 -7.25 26.06
CA SER A 101 21.80 -8.68 26.13
C SER A 101 22.87 -9.59 25.54
N GLY A 102 23.78 -9.06 24.71
CA GLY A 102 24.79 -9.85 24.03
C GLY A 102 24.23 -10.97 23.13
N GLY A 103 23.00 -10.81 22.64
CA GLY A 103 22.30 -11.83 21.85
C GLY A 103 21.49 -12.85 22.67
N ALA A 104 21.29 -12.62 23.98
CA ALA A 104 20.50 -13.55 24.81
C ALA A 104 19.05 -13.74 24.32
N PHE A 105 18.51 -12.76 23.58
CA PHE A 105 17.17 -12.83 23.02
C PHE A 105 17.10 -13.48 21.63
N ASP A 106 18.24 -13.98 21.12
CA ASP A 106 18.33 -14.52 19.75
C ASP A 106 17.63 -15.86 19.59
N THR A 107 17.37 -16.51 20.72
CA THR A 107 16.68 -17.79 20.82
C THR A 107 15.23 -17.64 21.32
N ASP A 108 14.82 -16.44 21.74
CA ASP A 108 13.46 -16.17 22.26
C ASP A 108 12.83 -14.92 21.60
N PRO A 109 12.23 -15.09 20.42
CA PRO A 109 11.70 -13.99 19.64
C PRO A 109 10.40 -13.38 20.19
N ASP A 110 9.64 -14.12 21.01
CA ASP A 110 8.37 -13.64 21.54
C ASP A 110 8.60 -12.61 22.66
N VAL A 111 9.69 -12.75 23.42
CA VAL A 111 10.15 -11.74 24.39
C VAL A 111 10.49 -10.43 23.67
N LEU A 112 11.28 -10.48 22.60
CA LEU A 112 11.62 -9.30 21.79
C LEU A 112 10.38 -8.60 21.23
N ARG A 113 9.42 -9.38 20.70
CA ARG A 113 8.16 -8.86 20.17
C ARG A 113 7.35 -8.15 21.26
N GLY A 114 7.22 -8.76 22.43
CA GLY A 114 6.51 -8.15 23.57
C GLY A 114 7.12 -6.81 23.98
N MET A 115 8.45 -6.74 24.06
CA MET A 115 9.17 -5.52 24.43
C MET A 115 9.00 -4.40 23.39
N MET A 116 8.98 -4.74 22.09
CA MET A 116 8.95 -3.75 21.02
C MET A 116 7.54 -3.33 20.59
N SER A 117 6.53 -4.19 20.80
CA SER A 117 5.15 -3.99 20.32
C SER A 117 4.58 -2.59 20.57
N PRO A 118 4.76 -1.95 21.73
CA PRO A 118 4.23 -0.61 21.99
C PRO A 118 4.82 0.47 21.06
N TYR A 119 6.00 0.22 20.50
CA TYR A 119 6.79 1.19 19.74
C TYR A 119 6.70 0.99 18.22
N LEU A 120 6.09 -0.12 17.76
CA LEU A 120 6.02 -0.47 16.34
C LEU A 120 5.08 0.43 15.53
N GLU A 121 4.22 1.23 16.16
CA GLU A 121 3.41 2.23 15.45
C GLU A 121 4.24 3.45 15.01
N ASP A 122 5.34 3.74 15.69
CA ASP A 122 6.20 4.89 15.43
C ASP A 122 7.31 4.51 14.44
N TYR A 123 7.45 5.31 13.39
CA TYR A 123 8.42 5.05 12.34
C TYR A 123 9.87 5.28 12.79
N ALA A 124 10.15 6.35 13.54
CA ALA A 124 11.48 6.65 14.02
C ALA A 124 11.93 5.62 15.07
N ALA A 125 11.03 5.21 15.96
CA ALA A 125 11.30 4.16 16.95
C ALA A 125 11.65 2.83 16.25
N ARG A 126 10.87 2.42 15.24
CA ARG A 126 11.18 1.23 14.44
C ARG A 126 12.53 1.29 13.74
N LYS A 127 12.90 2.45 13.19
CA LYS A 127 14.21 2.62 12.55
C LYS A 127 15.35 2.41 13.55
N ILE A 128 15.20 2.92 14.77
CA ILE A 128 16.18 2.74 15.85
C ILE A 128 16.23 1.28 16.30
N LEU A 129 15.08 0.61 16.45
CA LEU A 129 15.00 -0.81 16.81
C LEU A 129 15.66 -1.69 15.74
N ALA A 130 15.36 -1.46 14.46
CA ALA A 130 15.99 -2.17 13.35
C ALA A 130 17.50 -2.03 13.34
N ALA A 131 18.01 -0.79 13.45
CA ALA A 131 19.44 -0.54 13.51
C ALA A 131 20.11 -1.13 14.75
N THR A 132 19.35 -1.33 15.83
CA THR A 132 19.84 -2.00 17.04
C THR A 132 19.92 -3.50 16.80
N LEU A 133 18.87 -4.13 16.29
CA LEU A 133 18.83 -5.57 16.00
C LEU A 133 19.87 -5.99 14.94
N ASP A 134 20.10 -5.15 13.92
CA ASP A 134 21.11 -5.36 12.88
C ASP A 134 22.53 -5.58 13.43
N LYS A 135 22.83 -5.04 14.61
CA LYS A 135 24.15 -5.15 15.24
C LYS A 135 24.34 -6.46 16.00
N PHE A 136 23.27 -7.16 16.37
CA PHE A 136 23.37 -8.25 17.33
C PHE A 136 23.01 -9.63 16.77
N THR A 137 22.20 -9.83 15.70
CA THR A 137 21.98 -11.21 15.15
C THR A 137 21.09 -11.44 13.91
N ALA A 138 21.20 -12.67 13.40
CA ALA A 138 20.55 -13.37 12.29
C ALA A 138 19.01 -13.54 12.31
N LEU A 139 18.30 -12.99 13.31
CA LEU A 139 16.82 -13.03 13.39
C LEU A 139 16.12 -12.01 12.48
N LYS A 140 16.88 -11.10 11.86
CA LYS A 140 16.39 -10.06 10.95
C LYS A 140 15.39 -10.62 9.94
N SER A 141 15.67 -11.76 9.32
CA SER A 141 14.81 -12.34 8.29
C SER A 141 13.50 -12.97 8.79
N ARG A 142 13.42 -13.41 10.06
CA ARG A 142 12.23 -14.09 10.60
C ARG A 142 11.22 -13.16 11.27
N TYR A 143 11.66 -12.04 11.83
CA TYR A 143 10.79 -11.16 12.65
C TYR A 143 10.78 -9.71 12.19
N PHE A 144 11.81 -9.28 11.47
CA PHE A 144 12.01 -7.89 11.12
C PHE A 144 12.55 -7.80 9.72
N ASN A 145 11.65 -8.00 8.77
CA ASN A 145 11.82 -7.37 7.49
C ASN A 145 11.65 -5.84 7.58
N ILE A 146 12.26 -5.22 8.61
CA ILE A 146 12.59 -3.81 8.65
C ILE A 146 13.80 -3.62 7.72
N HIS A 147 13.67 -4.01 6.47
CA HIS A 147 14.48 -3.43 5.42
C HIS A 147 13.98 -2.00 5.28
N ALA A 148 14.75 -1.08 5.88
CA ALA A 148 14.38 0.32 6.09
C ALA A 148 14.28 1.10 4.76
N ALA A 149 13.27 0.81 3.97
CA ALA A 149 12.74 1.75 3.00
C ALA A 149 11.88 2.78 3.74
N ASN A 150 11.95 4.04 3.32
CA ASN A 150 11.15 5.08 3.92
C ASN A 150 9.75 5.07 3.28
N PRO A 151 8.66 4.90 4.04
CA PRO A 151 7.30 4.87 3.49
C PRO A 151 6.95 6.19 2.80
N LEU A 152 7.54 7.32 3.21
CA LEU A 152 7.38 8.60 2.49
C LEU A 152 8.00 8.53 1.09
N TYR A 153 9.22 8.01 0.93
CA TYR A 153 9.84 7.86 -0.39
C TYR A 153 9.09 6.84 -1.25
N ALA A 154 8.66 5.74 -0.64
CA ALA A 154 7.87 4.72 -1.31
C ALA A 154 6.53 5.31 -1.80
N LEU A 155 5.82 6.08 -0.97
CA LEU A 155 4.62 6.81 -1.39
C LEU A 155 4.93 7.77 -2.52
N GLN A 156 5.93 8.65 -2.37
CA GLN A 156 6.31 9.63 -3.39
C GLN A 156 6.62 9.01 -4.76
N SER A 157 7.18 7.79 -4.78
CA SER A 157 7.43 7.05 -6.02
C SER A 157 6.15 6.63 -6.78
N LEU A 158 4.98 6.71 -6.13
CA LEU A 158 3.68 6.41 -6.71
C LEU A 158 2.99 7.64 -7.32
N ALA A 159 3.60 8.83 -7.24
CA ALA A 159 3.01 10.03 -7.82
C ALA A 159 2.71 9.84 -9.32
N GLY A 160 1.48 10.18 -9.74
CA GLY A 160 1.04 10.06 -11.13
C GLY A 160 0.58 8.65 -11.54
N ARG A 161 0.78 7.63 -10.70
CA ARG A 161 0.32 6.25 -10.99
C ARG A 161 -1.20 6.16 -11.06
N GLU A 162 -1.92 7.06 -10.41
CA GLU A 162 -3.38 7.14 -10.47
C GLU A 162 -3.89 7.41 -11.90
N VAL A 163 -3.10 8.11 -12.74
CA VAL A 163 -3.50 8.35 -14.13
C VAL A 163 -3.59 7.03 -14.90
N LEU A 164 -2.61 6.14 -14.71
CA LEU A 164 -2.59 4.84 -15.36
C LEU A 164 -3.64 3.89 -14.79
N GLU A 165 -3.89 3.94 -13.48
CA GLU A 165 -4.87 3.07 -12.83
C GLU A 165 -6.30 3.45 -13.25
N PHE A 166 -6.68 4.72 -13.10
CA PHE A 166 -8.07 5.14 -13.26
C PHE A 166 -8.48 5.45 -14.71
N ASN A 167 -7.54 5.58 -15.65
CA ASN A 167 -7.87 5.85 -17.05
C ASN A 167 -7.96 4.57 -17.93
N ASN A 168 -7.52 3.40 -17.44
CA ASN A 168 -7.36 2.19 -18.28
C ASN A 168 -8.51 1.18 -18.18
N TRP A 169 -9.65 1.56 -17.61
CA TRP A 169 -10.83 0.69 -17.47
C TRP A 169 -11.39 0.15 -18.79
N ALA A 170 -11.13 0.80 -19.93
CA ALA A 170 -11.67 0.37 -21.22
C ALA A 170 -10.84 -0.74 -21.90
N SER A 171 -9.65 -1.06 -21.38
CA SER A 171 -8.77 -2.07 -21.97
C SER A 171 -9.06 -3.47 -21.42
N GLU A 172 -9.41 -4.43 -22.28
CA GLU A 172 -9.72 -5.82 -21.87
C GLU A 172 -8.54 -6.62 -21.31
N GLY A 173 -7.36 -6.00 -21.23
CA GLY A 173 -6.11 -6.61 -20.80
C GLY A 173 -5.63 -6.04 -19.47
N GLY A 174 -6.30 -6.38 -18.38
CA GLY A 174 -5.82 -6.16 -17.00
C GLY A 174 -4.55 -6.96 -16.63
N ARG A 175 -3.61 -7.16 -17.57
CA ARG A 175 -2.35 -7.87 -17.33
C ARG A 175 -1.15 -6.95 -17.59
N ALA A 176 -0.25 -6.96 -16.61
CA ALA A 176 1.16 -6.55 -16.71
C ALA A 176 1.58 -5.13 -16.26
N PHE A 177 0.93 -4.54 -15.28
CA PHE A 177 1.67 -3.73 -14.31
C PHE A 177 1.46 -4.33 -12.93
N ARG A 178 2.51 -4.41 -12.10
CA ARG A 178 2.30 -4.54 -10.66
C ARG A 178 1.42 -3.36 -10.27
N GLY A 179 0.14 -3.65 -10.12
CA GLY A 179 -0.91 -2.64 -10.07
C GLY A 179 -0.68 -1.68 -8.92
N LEU A 180 -1.22 -0.47 -9.01
CA LEU A 180 -1.10 0.54 -7.95
C LEU A 180 -1.41 -0.05 -6.57
N LEU A 181 -2.39 -0.97 -6.49
CA LEU A 181 -2.73 -1.72 -5.29
C LEU A 181 -1.55 -2.51 -4.70
N GLY A 182 -0.80 -3.25 -5.53
CA GLY A 182 0.37 -3.99 -5.07
C GLY A 182 1.52 -3.08 -4.66
N GLN A 183 1.62 -1.90 -5.27
CA GLN A 183 2.59 -0.90 -4.86
C GLN A 183 2.22 -0.25 -3.52
N LEU A 184 0.94 0.05 -3.31
CA LEU A 184 0.42 0.54 -2.03
C LEU A 184 0.53 -0.51 -0.92
N GLN A 185 0.32 -1.79 -1.24
CA GLN A 185 0.57 -2.89 -0.29
C GLN A 185 2.04 -2.89 0.14
N ALA A 186 2.98 -2.79 -0.80
CA ALA A 186 4.39 -2.71 -0.45
C ALA A 186 4.73 -1.48 0.42
N VAL A 187 4.09 -0.33 0.16
CA VAL A 187 4.21 0.85 1.04
C VAL A 187 3.64 0.54 2.43
N LEU A 188 2.50 -0.14 2.52
CA LEU A 188 1.88 -0.53 3.78
C LEU A 188 2.79 -1.48 4.57
N ASP A 189 3.39 -2.46 3.91
CA ASP A 189 4.31 -3.42 4.50
C ASP A 189 5.53 -2.69 5.07
N ILE A 190 6.14 -1.79 4.28
CA ILE A 190 7.22 -0.89 4.74
C ILE A 190 6.74 -0.06 5.95
N ALA A 191 5.54 0.51 5.86
CA ALA A 191 4.93 1.31 6.91
C ALA A 191 4.52 0.51 8.15
N LYS A 192 4.52 -0.83 8.10
CA LYS A 192 4.34 -1.79 9.21
C LYS A 192 5.67 -2.38 9.71
N GLY A 193 6.73 -2.29 8.92
CA GLY A 193 8.04 -2.89 9.21
C GLY A 193 8.16 -4.34 8.73
N GLU A 194 7.34 -4.71 7.75
CA GLU A 194 7.26 -6.03 7.11
C GLU A 194 8.06 -6.06 5.78
N SER A 195 8.33 -7.26 5.24
CA SER A 195 9.06 -7.39 3.97
C SER A 195 8.17 -6.98 2.85
N SER A 196 8.56 -5.90 2.21
CA SER A 196 8.23 -5.71 0.82
C SER A 196 9.07 -6.68 -0.02
N THR A 197 8.41 -7.55 -0.77
CA THR A 197 9.04 -8.38 -1.81
C THR A 197 9.37 -7.58 -3.08
N MET A 198 9.30 -6.24 -3.04
CA MET A 198 9.72 -5.43 -4.16
C MET A 198 11.25 -5.43 -4.26
N PRO A 199 11.82 -5.75 -5.44
CA PRO A 199 13.20 -5.38 -5.70
C PRO A 199 13.29 -3.86 -5.57
N SER A 200 14.24 -3.36 -4.79
CA SER A 200 14.51 -1.93 -4.73
C SER A 200 14.79 -1.45 -6.16
N THR A 201 13.86 -0.74 -6.77
CA THR A 201 14.23 0.13 -7.89
C THR A 201 15.08 1.23 -7.30
N SER A 202 16.39 1.09 -7.45
CA SER A 202 17.36 2.15 -7.22
C SER A 202 16.85 3.38 -7.97
N ILE A 203 16.43 4.41 -7.23
CA ILE A 203 16.17 5.72 -7.82
C ILE A 203 17.56 6.30 -8.08
N VAL A 204 17.97 6.32 -9.35
CA VAL A 204 19.14 7.10 -9.79
C VAL A 204 18.69 8.57 -9.82
N PHE A 205 19.47 9.44 -9.17
CA PHE A 205 19.28 10.88 -9.14
C PHE A 205 19.43 11.51 -10.54
#